data_AF-A0A7Z9SLC5-F1
#
_entry.id   AF-A0A7Z9SLC5-F1
#
_cell.length_a   1.000
_cell.length_b   1.000
_cell.length_c   1.000
_cell.angle_alpha   90.00
_cell.angle_beta   90.00
_cell.angle_gamma   90.00
#
_symmetry.space_group_name_H-M   'P 1'
#
loop_
_entity.id
_entity.type
_entity.pdbx_description
1 polymer ?
#
loop_
_entity_poly.entity_id
_entity_poly.type
_entity_poly.pdbx_seq_one_letter_code
_entity_poly.pdbx_strand_id
1 'polypeptide(L)'
;MNMKLKIHTGIFIALFFVLQGASYLALAQERDYNKEWQVLHQQVMTLYTKGVYEQAIEEATKSLKFAQVNIGEKHPSTASSLNVLAFI
;
A
#
# COMPACT_ATOMS: atom_id res chain seq x y z
N MET A 1 12.45 -50.68 -8.98
CA MET A 1 11.86 -49.46 -8.36
C MET A 1 10.71 -48.97 -9.24
N ASN A 2 9.48 -49.08 -8.76
CA ASN A 2 8.25 -49.00 -9.56
C ASN A 2 8.07 -47.62 -10.23
N MET A 3 7.81 -47.61 -11.54
CA MET A 3 7.63 -46.39 -12.35
C MET A 3 6.54 -45.45 -11.79
N LYS A 4 5.51 -46.02 -11.13
CA LYS A 4 4.45 -45.28 -10.42
C LYS A 4 4.97 -44.47 -9.22
N LEU A 5 6.01 -44.95 -8.51
CA LEU A 5 6.56 -44.28 -7.33
C LEU A 5 7.35 -43.01 -7.70
N LYS A 6 8.10 -43.04 -8.81
CA LYS A 6 8.91 -41.92 -9.29
C LYS A 6 8.07 -40.71 -9.74
N ILE A 7 6.91 -40.96 -10.34
CA ILE A 7 6.00 -39.91 -10.83
C ILE A 7 5.37 -39.16 -9.66
N HIS A 8 4.88 -39.89 -8.65
CA HIS A 8 4.31 -39.27 -7.45
C HIS A 8 5.34 -38.41 -6.70
N THR A 9 6.55 -38.91 -6.48
CA THR A 9 7.60 -38.14 -5.79
C THR A 9 8.00 -36.88 -6.58
N GLY A 10 8.03 -36.94 -7.91
CA GLY A 10 8.32 -35.76 -8.75
C GLY A 10 7.24 -34.68 -8.64
N ILE A 11 5.97 -35.08 -8.62
CA ILE A 11 4.83 -34.15 -8.45
C ILE A 11 4.88 -33.48 -7.07
N PHE A 12 5.16 -34.25 -6.01
CA PHE A 12 5.29 -33.70 -4.66
C PHE A 12 6.41 -32.66 -4.53
N ILE A 13 7.56 -32.90 -5.14
CA ILE A 13 8.68 -31.95 -5.15
C ILE A 13 8.30 -30.67 -5.91
N ALA A 14 7.69 -30.80 -7.09
CA ALA A 14 7.23 -29.64 -7.87
C ALA A 14 6.21 -28.79 -7.10
N LEU A 15 5.25 -29.43 -6.42
CA LEU A 15 4.26 -28.74 -5.59
C LEU A 15 4.91 -28.02 -4.41
N PHE A 16 5.94 -28.60 -3.78
CA PHE A 16 6.68 -27.96 -2.69
C PHE A 16 7.41 -26.69 -3.15
N PHE A 17 8.05 -26.72 -4.32
CA PHE A 17 8.73 -25.54 -4.88
C PHE A 17 7.76 -24.42 -5.30
N VAL A 18 6.59 -24.77 -5.83
CA VAL A 18 5.52 -23.80 -6.13
C VAL A 18 5.00 -23.15 -4.84
N LEU A 19 4.83 -23.92 -3.76
CA LEU A 19 4.38 -23.40 -2.47
C LEU A 19 5.39 -22.44 -1.83
N GLN A 20 6.68 -22.80 -1.91
CA GLN A 20 7.78 -21.95 -1.46
C GLN A 20 7.82 -20.63 -2.25
N GLY A 21 7.76 -20.70 -3.59
CA GLY A 21 7.80 -19.52 -4.47
C GLY A 21 6.66 -18.52 -4.22
N ALA A 22 5.44 -19.00 -4.00
CA ALA A 22 4.30 -18.15 -3.64
C ALA A 22 4.47 -17.44 -2.29
N SER A 23 5.12 -18.11 -1.33
CA SER A 23 5.41 -17.54 -0.01
C SER A 23 6.45 -16.42 -0.10
N TYR A 24 7.50 -16.58 -0.92
CA TYR A 24 8.49 -15.52 -1.14
C TYR A 24 7.89 -14.29 -1.84
N LEU A 25 7.00 -14.48 -2.81
CA LEU A 25 6.32 -13.37 -3.49
C LEU A 25 5.40 -12.58 -2.54
N ALA A 26 4.71 -13.26 -1.63
CA ALA A 26 3.85 -12.62 -0.64
C ALA A 26 4.66 -11.85 0.42
N LEU A 27 5.83 -12.36 0.83
CA LEU A 27 6.72 -11.68 1.78
C LEU A 27 7.49 -10.51 1.14
N ALA A 28 7.62 -10.47 -0.19
CA ALA A 28 8.34 -9.42 -0.90
C ALA A 28 7.50 -8.14 -1.12
N GLN A 29 6.18 -8.18 -0.91
CA GLN A 29 5.33 -7.01 -1.08
C GLN A 29 5.15 -6.26 0.25
N GLU A 30 6.19 -5.52 0.64
CA GLU A 30 6.03 -4.50 1.68
C GLU A 30 5.18 -3.35 1.10
N ARG A 31 4.05 -3.05 1.76
CA ARG A 31 3.25 -1.87 1.39
C ARG A 31 3.95 -0.61 1.88
N ASP A 32 4.41 0.20 0.94
CA ASP A 32 4.94 1.53 1.23
C ASP A 32 3.78 2.53 1.40
N TYR A 33 3.31 2.65 2.63
CA TYR A 33 2.26 3.59 3.00
C TYR A 33 2.64 5.05 2.73
N ASN A 34 3.93 5.40 2.76
CA ASN A 34 4.35 6.78 2.46
C ASN A 34 4.13 7.11 0.99
N LYS A 35 4.40 6.17 0.09
CA LYS A 35 4.12 6.34 -1.34
C LYS A 35 2.63 6.47 -1.63
N GLU A 36 1.79 5.64 -0.99
CA GLU A 36 0.32 5.75 -1.12
C GLU A 36 -0.18 7.12 -0.62
N TRP A 37 0.32 7.57 0.54
CA TRP A 37 -0.02 8.88 1.08
C TRP A 37 0.42 10.04 0.18
N GLN A 38 1.60 9.95 -0.46
CA GLN A 38 2.08 10.98 -1.39
C GLN A 38 1.13 11.16 -2.58
N VAL A 39 0.56 10.07 -3.10
CA VAL A 39 -0.42 10.15 -4.19
C VAL A 39 -1.69 10.88 -3.73
N LEU A 40 -2.21 10.54 -2.55
CA LEU A 40 -3.37 11.22 -1.96
C LEU A 40 -3.07 12.71 -1.73
N HIS A 41 -1.90 13.02 -1.18
CA HIS A 41 -1.46 14.39 -0.94
C HIS A 41 -1.37 15.20 -2.25
N GLN A 42 -0.80 14.61 -3.31
CA GLN A 42 -0.70 15.27 -4.61
C GLN A 42 -2.07 15.52 -5.26
N GLN A 43 -3.02 14.60 -5.08
CA GLN A 43 -4.40 14.77 -5.53
C GLN A 43 -5.06 15.96 -4.84
N VAL A 44 -4.88 16.10 -3.53
CA VAL A 44 -5.38 17.24 -2.75
C VAL A 44 -4.81 18.56 -3.28
N MET A 45 -3.49 18.62 -3.48
CA MET A 45 -2.85 19.81 -4.05
C MET A 45 -3.39 20.16 -5.44
N THR A 46 -3.70 19.15 -6.25
CA THR A 46 -4.28 19.33 -7.60
C THR A 46 -5.71 19.86 -7.54
N LEU A 47 -6.52 19.41 -6.58
CA LEU A 47 -7.88 19.93 -6.39
C LEU A 47 -7.85 21.37 -5.89
N TYR A 48 -6.96 21.66 -4.94
CA TYR A 48 -6.73 23.00 -4.43
C TYR A 48 -6.31 23.97 -5.54
N THR A 49 -5.32 23.60 -6.37
CA THR A 49 -4.86 24.48 -7.46
C THR A 49 -5.91 24.72 -8.55
N LYS A 50 -6.88 23.80 -8.70
CA LYS A 50 -8.03 23.97 -9.60
C LYS A 50 -9.17 24.80 -8.98
N GLY A 51 -9.06 25.21 -7.72
CA GLY A 51 -10.08 25.95 -6.99
C GLY A 51 -11.28 25.11 -6.55
N VAL A 52 -11.18 23.77 -6.59
CA VAL A 52 -12.25 22.85 -6.19
C VAL A 52 -12.12 22.54 -4.70
N TYR A 53 -12.30 23.57 -3.86
CA TYR A 53 -11.93 23.51 -2.44
C TYR A 53 -12.74 22.50 -1.63
N GLU A 54 -14.04 22.34 -1.90
CA GLU A 54 -14.88 21.37 -1.19
C GLU A 54 -14.34 19.94 -1.35
N GLN A 55 -14.04 19.54 -2.59
CA GLN A 55 -13.43 18.23 -2.86
C GLN A 55 -12.00 18.14 -2.32
N ALA A 56 -11.24 19.25 -2.34
CA ALA A 56 -9.90 19.28 -1.76
C ALA A 56 -9.94 19.00 -0.24
N ILE A 57 -10.90 19.60 0.49
CA ILE A 57 -11.09 19.37 1.93
C ILE A 57 -11.48 17.91 2.21
N GLU A 58 -12.40 17.35 1.43
CA GLU A 58 -12.79 15.93 1.57
C GLU A 58 -11.59 14.98 1.37
N GLU A 59 -10.83 15.18 0.30
CA GLU A 59 -9.66 14.35 0.00
C GLU A 59 -8.52 14.59 1.00
N ALA A 60 -8.34 15.82 1.51
CA ALA A 60 -7.37 16.14 2.54
C ALA A 60 -7.70 15.43 3.86
N THR A 61 -8.98 15.34 4.20
CA THR A 61 -9.46 14.60 5.37
C THR A 61 -9.20 13.10 5.23
N LYS A 62 -9.42 12.53 4.04
CA LYS A 62 -9.09 11.12 3.75
C LYS A 62 -7.58 10.86 3.83
N SER A 63 -6.77 11.77 3.28
CA SER A 63 -5.30 11.72 3.35
C SER A 63 -4.81 11.76 4.80
N LEU A 64 -5.37 12.64 5.64
CA LEU A 64 -5.05 12.69 7.07
C LEU A 64 -5.39 11.38 7.78
N LYS A 65 -6.61 10.87 7.59
CA LYS A 65 -7.05 9.61 8.21
C LYS A 65 -6.17 8.44 7.77
N PHE A 66 -5.79 8.38 6.50
CA PHE A 66 -4.88 7.37 5.99
C PHE A 66 -3.51 7.45 6.68
N ALA A 67 -2.93 8.65 6.80
CA ALA A 67 -1.63 8.87 7.45
C ALA A 67 -1.66 8.45 8.92
N GLN A 68 -2.70 8.85 9.65
CA GLN A 68 -2.87 8.49 11.07
C GLN A 68 -2.94 6.98 11.29
N VAL A 69 -3.73 6.28 10.47
CA VAL A 69 -3.98 4.84 10.62
C VAL A 69 -2.79 3.99 10.17
N ASN A 70 -2.15 4.34 9.05
CA ASN A 70 -1.17 3.44 8.41
C ASN A 70 0.29 3.86 8.64
N ILE A 71 0.57 5.13 8.92
CA ILE A 71 1.93 5.65 9.06
C ILE A 71 2.20 6.10 10.50
N GLY A 72 1.19 6.67 11.16
CA GLY A 72 1.21 7.03 12.57
C GLY A 72 1.03 8.53 12.83
N GLU A 73 0.49 8.86 14.00
CA GLU A 73 0.07 10.22 14.35
C GLU A 73 1.22 11.23 14.40
N LYS A 74 2.41 10.81 14.82
CA LYS A 74 3.59 11.67 14.97
C LYS A 74 4.47 11.75 13.70
N HIS A 75 4.06 11.09 12.62
CA HIS A 75 4.84 11.06 11.39
C HIS A 75 4.75 12.40 10.63
N PRO A 76 5.83 12.85 9.94
CA PRO A 76 5.79 14.04 9.10
C PRO A 76 4.65 14.07 8.08
N SER A 77 4.28 12.93 7.49
CA SER A 77 3.13 12.82 6.58
C SER A 77 1.80 13.22 7.24
N THR A 78 1.59 12.85 8.50
CA THR A 78 0.40 13.25 9.26
C THR A 78 0.41 14.75 9.52
N ALA A 79 1.56 15.31 9.91
CA ALA A 79 1.71 16.75 10.08
C ALA A 79 1.48 17.53 8.76
N SER A 80 1.98 17.01 7.64
CA SER A 80 1.77 17.59 6.31
C SER A 80 0.30 17.58 5.90
N SER A 81 -0.45 16.50 6.19
CA SER A 81 -1.90 16.46 5.92
C SER A 81 -2.66 17.48 6.77
N LEU A 82 -2.30 17.64 8.04
CA LEU A 82 -2.89 18.67 8.91
C LEU A 82 -2.59 20.08 8.39
N ASN A 83 -1.35 20.33 7.96
CA ASN A 83 -0.96 21.61 7.40
C ASN A 83 -1.74 21.93 6.11
N VAL A 84 -1.95 20.94 5.25
CA VAL A 84 -2.77 21.13 4.04
C VAL A 84 -4.22 21.44 4.40
N LEU A 85 -4.83 20.74 5.36
CA LEU A 85 -6.19 21.05 5.82
C LEU A 85 -6.34 22.45 6.41
N ALA A 86 -5.29 22.98 7.06
CA ALA A 86 -5.29 24.33 7.58
C ALA A 86 -5.06 25.40 6.50
N PHE A 87 -4.48 25.01 5.36
CA PHE A 87 -4.14 25.90 4.26
C PHE A 87 -5.26 26.04 3.22
N ILE A 88 -6.02 24.98 2.98
CA ILE A 88 -7.21 24.98 2.13
C ILE A 88 -8.32 25.82 2.79
#